data_AF-A0A1S3QRW7-F1
#
_entry.id   AF-A0A1S3QRW7-F1
#
_cell.length_a   1.000
_cell.length_b   1.000
_cell.length_c   1.000
_cell.angle_alpha   90.00
_cell.angle_beta   90.00
_cell.angle_gamma   90.00
#
_symmetry.space_group_name_H-M   'P 1'
#
loop_
_entity.id
_entity.type
_entity.pdbx_description
1 polymer ?
#
loop_
_entity_poly.entity_id
_entity_poly.type
_entity_poly.pdbx_seq_one_letter_code
_entity_poly.pdbx_strand_id
1 'polypeptide(L)'
;MVILPVVVGTWWYRSIRYSGDQILINTTQLFMHFMYKTPNMNMKRLSMVLTAAFEFDPRSNKEATIRPTDNIQVPQLIRELGNINVKKKEPPFCYPYSLKARVLVMAHLARMEVSDDIEEDQRFVVRKSPALLQEMVNVGCQLTMMANSRGGFHAPRLVSIENCMKLTQMIVQGLQESKSPLLQLPHFEEEHLRYCVSKKYKVRSLQDLVSLKDSDRRSMLRFLGEEKYDEVMAVLASFPSITMDTKLQVLDDEDSNNITAGSIVTVTVTLTRKRMAEVFEKEQNVTPCLVVGEEASTEDAATQGDVSKTKAKVW
;
A
#
# COMPACT_ATOMS: atom_id res chain seq x y z
N MET A 1 -8.23 -38.63 35.20
CA MET A 1 -9.35 -38.09 34.39
C MET A 1 -9.41 -36.55 34.32
N VAL A 2 -8.56 -35.79 35.06
CA VAL A 2 -8.58 -34.31 35.06
C VAL A 2 -7.65 -33.68 34.00
N ILE A 3 -6.59 -34.38 33.59
CA ILE A 3 -5.58 -33.85 32.66
C ILE A 3 -6.18 -33.54 31.28
N LEU A 4 -7.00 -34.46 30.74
CA LEU A 4 -7.58 -34.30 29.41
C LEU A 4 -8.51 -33.07 29.33
N PRO A 5 -9.47 -32.86 30.24
CA PRO A 5 -10.25 -31.62 30.28
C PRO A 5 -9.40 -30.34 30.38
N VAL A 6 -8.32 -30.35 31.17
CA VAL A 6 -7.45 -29.18 31.33
C VAL A 6 -6.68 -28.88 30.05
N VAL A 7 -6.12 -29.90 29.38
CA VAL A 7 -5.37 -29.73 28.13
C VAL A 7 -6.30 -29.24 27.01
N VAL A 8 -7.47 -29.88 26.85
CA VAL A 8 -8.46 -29.49 25.84
C VAL A 8 -8.98 -28.08 26.11
N GLY A 9 -9.30 -27.76 27.37
CA GLY A 9 -9.73 -26.43 27.77
C GLY A 9 -8.67 -25.37 27.47
N THR A 10 -7.41 -25.62 27.84
CA THR A 10 -6.29 -24.69 27.59
C THR A 10 -6.07 -24.47 26.09
N TRP A 11 -6.12 -25.53 25.29
CA TRP A 11 -6.02 -25.43 23.84
C TRP A 11 -7.18 -24.63 23.24
N TRP A 12 -8.41 -24.94 23.65
CA TRP A 12 -9.61 -24.27 23.15
C TRP A 12 -9.61 -22.78 23.49
N TYR A 13 -9.37 -22.41 24.76
CA TYR A 13 -9.27 -21.00 25.17
C TYR A 13 -8.14 -20.25 24.46
N ARG A 14 -7.06 -20.92 24.08
CA ARG A 14 -6.00 -20.32 23.27
C ARG A 14 -6.43 -20.15 21.82
N SER A 15 -7.13 -21.12 21.24
CA SER A 15 -7.55 -21.13 19.84
C SER A 15 -8.68 -20.13 19.54
N ILE A 16 -9.67 -19.99 20.44
CA ILE A 16 -10.83 -19.11 20.21
C ILE A 16 -10.48 -17.62 20.21
N ARG A 17 -9.24 -17.25 20.57
CA ARG A 17 -8.77 -15.86 20.56
C ARG A 17 -8.32 -15.38 19.17
N TYR A 18 -8.17 -16.30 18.22
CA TYR A 18 -7.68 -16.01 16.88
C TYR A 18 -8.78 -16.18 15.82
N SER A 19 -8.74 -15.35 14.78
CA SER A 19 -9.52 -15.53 13.55
C SER A 19 -8.98 -16.71 12.73
N GLY A 20 -9.68 -17.06 11.65
CA GLY A 20 -9.21 -18.07 10.70
C GLY A 20 -7.81 -17.76 10.13
N ASP A 21 -7.49 -16.47 10.01
CA ASP A 21 -6.22 -15.96 9.49
C ASP A 21 -5.12 -15.83 10.57
N GLN A 22 -5.30 -16.45 11.74
CA GLN A 22 -4.34 -16.41 12.86
C GLN A 22 -4.05 -14.99 13.41
N ILE A 23 -5.01 -14.08 13.29
CA ILE A 23 -4.98 -12.74 13.88
C ILE A 23 -5.85 -12.69 15.13
N LEU A 24 -5.48 -11.93 16.16
CA LEU A 24 -6.29 -11.82 17.37
C LEU A 24 -7.65 -11.19 17.04
N ILE A 25 -8.73 -11.78 17.54
CA ILE A 25 -10.10 -11.26 17.32
C ILE A 25 -10.24 -9.81 17.83
N ASN A 26 -9.57 -9.47 18.94
CA ASN A 26 -9.54 -8.10 19.46
C ASN A 26 -8.89 -7.12 18.47
N THR A 27 -7.89 -7.56 17.69
CA THR A 27 -7.27 -6.76 16.64
C THR A 27 -8.20 -6.57 15.46
N THR A 28 -8.89 -7.63 15.01
CA THR A 28 -9.94 -7.52 13.98
C THR A 28 -11.04 -6.54 14.39
N GLN A 29 -11.50 -6.61 15.65
CA GLN A 29 -12.49 -5.67 16.20
C GLN A 29 -11.98 -4.23 16.25
N LEU A 30 -10.71 -4.05 16.61
CA LEU A 30 -10.03 -2.75 16.60
C LEU A 30 -10.01 -2.14 15.20
N PHE A 31 -9.61 -2.93 14.20
CA PHE A 31 -9.59 -2.53 12.80
C PHE A 31 -10.98 -2.17 12.30
N MET A 32 -11.97 -3.01 12.60
CA MET A 32 -13.38 -2.76 12.25
C MET A 32 -13.86 -1.43 12.84
N HIS A 33 -13.60 -1.19 14.12
CA HIS A 33 -13.99 0.05 14.80
C HIS A 33 -13.39 1.29 14.10
N PHE A 34 -12.09 1.29 13.83
CA PHE A 34 -11.42 2.47 13.27
C PHE A 34 -11.69 2.69 11.79
N MET A 35 -11.86 1.63 11.00
CA MET A 35 -12.29 1.78 9.60
C MET A 35 -13.72 2.29 9.50
N TYR A 36 -14.60 1.85 10.39
CA TYR A 36 -15.96 2.39 10.49
C TYR A 36 -15.95 3.86 10.93
N LYS A 37 -15.22 4.19 12.01
CA LYS A 37 -15.14 5.55 12.57
C LYS A 37 -14.45 6.54 11.63
N THR A 38 -13.54 6.07 10.79
CA THR A 38 -12.79 6.92 9.85
C THR A 38 -12.80 6.27 8.46
N PRO A 39 -13.91 6.40 7.71
CA PRO A 39 -14.05 5.77 6.38
C PRO A 39 -13.01 6.24 5.36
N ASN A 40 -12.52 7.49 5.50
CA ASN A 40 -11.44 8.05 4.68
C ASN A 40 -10.13 8.12 5.49
N MET A 41 -9.33 7.06 5.43
CA MET A 41 -8.13 6.90 6.24
C MET A 41 -6.87 7.22 5.42
N ASN A 42 -6.21 8.33 5.75
CA ASN A 42 -4.92 8.65 5.15
C ASN A 42 -3.79 7.74 5.68
N MET A 43 -2.66 7.70 4.99
CA MET A 43 -1.53 6.82 5.32
C MET A 43 -1.04 6.95 6.77
N LYS A 44 -1.02 8.18 7.31
CA LYS A 44 -0.64 8.45 8.70
C LYS A 44 -1.60 7.82 9.70
N ARG A 45 -2.92 8.01 9.52
CA ARG A 45 -3.94 7.42 10.39
C ARG A 45 -3.96 5.90 10.23
N LEU A 46 -3.79 5.39 9.02
CA LEU A 46 -3.72 3.97 8.74
C LEU A 46 -2.55 3.31 9.48
N SER A 47 -1.35 3.89 9.38
CA SER A 47 -0.17 3.40 10.10
C SER A 47 -0.40 3.39 11.62
N MET A 48 -1.09 4.41 12.16
CA MET A 48 -1.47 4.43 13.58
C MET A 48 -2.42 3.30 13.97
N VAL A 49 -3.39 2.96 13.11
CA VAL A 49 -4.36 1.87 13.36
C VAL A 49 -3.66 0.53 13.29
N LEU A 50 -2.83 0.30 12.26
CA LEU A 50 -1.99 -0.89 12.15
C LEU A 50 -1.15 -1.10 13.41
N THR A 51 -0.43 -0.09 13.86
CA THR A 51 0.50 -0.20 14.99
C THR A 51 -0.22 -0.23 16.34
N ALA A 52 -1.55 -0.15 16.38
CA ALA A 52 -2.35 -0.31 17.59
C ALA A 52 -2.83 -1.77 17.80
N ALA A 53 -2.55 -2.66 16.84
CA ALA A 53 -2.85 -4.08 16.90
C ALA A 53 -2.33 -4.74 18.18
N PHE A 54 -3.14 -5.63 18.75
CA PHE A 54 -2.83 -6.30 20.03
C PHE A 54 -1.71 -7.34 19.89
N GLU A 55 -1.31 -7.70 18.67
CA GLU A 55 -0.14 -8.53 18.38
C GLU A 55 1.15 -7.90 18.88
N PHE A 56 1.17 -6.57 19.00
CA PHE A 56 2.29 -5.79 19.53
C PHE A 56 2.17 -5.50 21.03
N ASP A 57 1.07 -5.87 21.68
CA ASP A 57 0.88 -5.69 23.12
C ASP A 57 1.40 -6.91 23.88
N PRO A 58 2.41 -6.77 24.76
CA PRO A 58 2.92 -7.88 25.59
C PRO A 58 1.87 -8.57 26.45
N ARG A 59 0.77 -7.89 26.78
CA ARG A 59 -0.35 -8.49 27.54
C ARG A 59 -1.16 -9.47 26.70
N SER A 60 -1.20 -9.25 25.39
CA SER A 60 -1.99 -10.02 24.45
C SER A 60 -1.16 -11.06 23.72
N ASN A 61 0.11 -10.76 23.42
CA ASN A 61 1.07 -11.62 22.74
C ASN A 61 2.42 -11.66 23.48
N LYS A 62 2.85 -12.85 23.88
CA LYS A 62 4.11 -13.05 24.63
C LYS A 62 5.38 -12.81 23.79
N GLU A 63 5.26 -12.82 22.47
CA GLU A 63 6.38 -12.48 21.56
C GLU A 63 6.68 -10.98 21.56
N ALA A 64 5.73 -10.13 22.00
CA ALA A 64 5.94 -8.70 22.08
C ALA A 64 6.64 -8.32 23.39
N THR A 65 7.63 -7.43 23.27
CA THR A 65 8.55 -7.04 24.36
C THR A 65 8.44 -5.54 24.65
N ILE A 66 8.43 -5.18 25.93
CA ILE A 66 8.63 -3.81 26.40
C ILE A 66 9.67 -3.83 27.50
N ARG A 67 10.71 -3.01 27.34
CA ARG A 67 11.89 -2.94 28.19
C ARG A 67 11.99 -1.53 28.80
N PRO A 68 12.57 -1.35 29.99
CA PRO A 68 12.81 -0.01 30.54
C PRO A 68 13.68 0.89 29.64
N THR A 69 14.58 0.29 28.85
CA THR A 69 15.42 0.96 27.85
C THR A 69 14.61 1.63 26.73
N ASP A 70 13.40 1.15 26.45
CA ASP A 70 12.50 1.76 25.47
C ASP A 70 12.15 3.21 25.83
N ASN A 71 12.16 3.56 27.13
CA ASN A 71 11.90 4.93 27.60
C ASN A 71 13.00 5.92 27.22
N ILE A 72 14.13 5.44 26.69
CA ILE A 72 15.26 6.25 26.23
C ILE A 72 15.36 6.17 24.71
N GLN A 73 15.36 4.95 24.17
CA GLN A 73 15.56 4.69 22.74
C GLN A 73 14.37 5.16 21.89
N VAL A 74 13.12 4.91 22.31
CA VAL A 74 11.94 5.34 21.53
C VAL A 74 11.85 6.88 21.46
N PRO A 75 12.06 7.65 22.55
CA PRO A 75 12.15 9.11 22.46
C PRO A 75 13.33 9.64 21.63
N GLN A 76 14.47 8.94 21.58
CA GLN A 76 15.58 9.29 20.67
C GLN A 76 15.14 9.18 19.21
N LEU A 77 14.59 8.03 18.81
CA LEU A 77 14.07 7.81 17.46
C LEU A 77 12.95 8.81 17.08
N ILE A 78 12.08 9.16 18.02
CA ILE A 78 11.05 10.19 17.81
C ILE A 78 11.67 11.54 17.44
N ARG A 79 12.75 11.94 18.11
CA ARG A 79 13.44 13.21 17.83
C ARG A 79 14.08 13.22 16.44
N GLU A 80 14.72 12.13 16.07
CA GLU A 80 15.36 11.96 14.76
C GLU A 80 14.33 11.92 13.62
N LEU A 81 13.19 11.24 13.83
CA LEU A 81 12.11 11.17 12.85
C LEU A 81 11.39 12.51 12.65
N GLY A 82 11.38 13.40 13.66
CA GLY A 82 10.83 14.77 13.64
C GLY A 82 9.30 14.89 13.48
N ASN A 83 8.62 13.90 12.88
CA ASN A 83 7.25 14.01 12.36
C ASN A 83 6.18 13.21 13.16
N ILE A 84 6.50 12.81 14.39
CA ILE A 84 5.62 12.00 15.23
C ILE A 84 4.83 12.89 16.19
N ASN A 85 3.50 12.87 16.06
CA ASN A 85 2.63 13.55 17.03
C ASN A 85 2.45 12.68 18.29
N VAL A 86 3.34 12.87 19.27
CA VAL A 86 3.30 12.18 20.57
C VAL A 86 2.16 12.69 21.47
N LYS A 87 1.60 13.88 21.20
CA LYS A 87 0.57 14.51 22.04
C LYS A 87 -0.83 13.92 21.86
N LYS A 88 -1.01 12.97 20.94
CA LYS A 88 -2.32 12.36 20.68
C LYS A 88 -2.69 11.36 21.79
N LYS A 89 -3.67 11.73 22.61
CA LYS A 89 -4.12 10.96 23.79
C LYS A 89 -5.23 9.93 23.52
N GLU A 90 -5.69 9.80 22.27
CA GLU A 90 -6.76 8.85 21.89
C GLU A 90 -6.29 7.39 22.08
N PRO A 91 -6.94 6.58 22.93
CA PRO A 91 -6.66 5.14 23.01
C PRO A 91 -7.02 4.41 21.70
N PRO A 92 -6.30 3.34 21.31
CA PRO A 92 -5.10 2.78 21.96
C PRO A 92 -3.79 3.47 21.51
N PHE A 93 -3.86 4.52 20.68
CA PHE A 93 -2.69 5.14 20.05
C PHE A 93 -1.71 5.82 21.02
N CYS A 94 -2.16 6.07 22.25
CA CYS A 94 -1.35 6.64 23.33
C CYS A 94 -0.68 5.58 24.20
N TYR A 95 -0.98 4.29 24.00
CA TYR A 95 -0.37 3.23 24.79
C TYR A 95 1.09 2.98 24.39
N PRO A 96 1.98 2.64 25.34
CA PRO A 96 3.42 2.47 25.07
C PRO A 96 3.73 1.48 23.96
N TYR A 97 3.06 0.32 23.94
CA TYR A 97 3.26 -0.70 22.91
C TYR A 97 2.93 -0.17 21.51
N SER A 98 1.82 0.58 21.39
CA SER A 98 1.36 1.12 20.12
C SER A 98 2.26 2.23 19.63
N LEU A 99 2.72 3.11 20.54
CA LEU A 99 3.68 4.16 20.23
C LEU A 99 5.02 3.56 19.79
N LYS A 100 5.53 2.56 20.51
CA LYS A 100 6.76 1.84 20.16
C LYS A 100 6.65 1.24 18.76
N ALA A 101 5.65 0.40 18.51
CA ALA A 101 5.43 -0.22 17.19
C ALA A 101 5.34 0.83 16.07
N ARG A 102 4.67 1.96 16.31
CA ARG A 102 4.58 3.06 15.34
C ARG A 102 5.93 3.66 15.01
N VAL A 103 6.73 3.95 16.03
CA VAL A 103 8.08 4.52 15.85
C VAL A 103 8.97 3.54 15.10
N LEU A 104 8.90 2.25 15.43
CA LEU A 104 9.68 1.20 14.77
C LEU A 104 9.33 1.05 13.29
N VAL A 105 8.03 1.05 12.93
CA VAL A 105 7.60 1.06 11.52
C VAL A 105 8.08 2.32 10.81
N MET A 106 7.97 3.49 11.44
CA MET A 106 8.42 4.74 10.82
C MET A 106 9.95 4.77 10.60
N ALA A 107 10.73 4.28 11.57
CA ALA A 107 12.18 4.14 11.45
C ALA A 107 12.57 3.15 10.33
N HIS A 108 11.83 2.03 10.20
CA HIS A 108 12.02 1.05 9.12
C HIS A 108 11.79 1.67 7.74
N LEU A 109 10.67 2.38 7.57
CA LEU A 109 10.35 3.07 6.32
C LEU A 109 11.35 4.19 5.99
N ALA A 110 11.96 4.80 7.00
CA ALA A 110 13.01 5.80 6.86
C ALA A 110 14.42 5.20 6.69
N ARG A 111 14.57 3.87 6.77
CA ARG A 111 15.87 3.15 6.72
C ARG A 111 16.89 3.69 7.73
N MET A 112 16.41 4.07 8.92
CA MET A 112 17.28 4.52 10.00
C MET A 112 18.00 3.34 10.63
N GLU A 113 19.27 3.53 10.96
CA GLU A 113 20.01 2.60 11.81
C GLU A 113 19.44 2.63 13.23
N VAL A 114 19.27 1.45 13.83
CA VAL A 114 18.75 1.28 15.19
C VAL A 114 19.68 0.37 15.97
N SER A 115 19.69 0.48 17.31
CA SER A 115 20.47 -0.41 18.17
C SER A 115 19.98 -1.86 18.07
N ASP A 116 20.88 -2.85 18.26
CA ASP A 116 20.59 -4.29 18.16
C ASP A 116 19.32 -4.73 18.92
N ASP A 117 19.12 -4.25 20.15
CA ASP A 117 17.93 -4.55 20.96
C ASP A 117 16.62 -4.10 20.29
N ILE A 118 16.65 -2.95 19.63
CA ILE A 118 15.50 -2.36 18.93
C ILE A 118 15.33 -3.00 17.55
N GLU A 119 16.42 -3.43 16.92
CA GLU A 119 16.38 -4.09 15.62
C GLU A 119 15.57 -5.39 15.68
N GLU A 120 15.74 -6.19 16.74
CA GLU A 120 14.95 -7.40 16.97
C GLU A 120 13.45 -7.08 17.09
N ASP A 121 13.12 -6.08 17.90
CA ASP A 121 11.74 -5.64 18.12
C ASP A 121 11.14 -5.04 16.82
N GLN A 122 11.93 -4.31 16.03
CA GLN A 122 11.53 -3.77 14.73
C GLN A 122 11.26 -4.89 13.74
N ARG A 123 12.15 -5.89 13.68
CA ARG A 123 11.99 -7.08 12.82
C ARG A 123 10.72 -7.85 13.17
N PHE A 124 10.42 -8.00 14.46
CA PHE A 124 9.16 -8.58 14.93
C PHE A 124 7.94 -7.81 14.42
N VAL A 125 7.92 -6.48 14.59
CA VAL A 125 6.81 -5.62 14.16
C VAL A 125 6.63 -5.65 12.64
N VAL A 126 7.72 -5.51 11.89
CA VAL A 126 7.73 -5.53 10.41
C VAL A 126 7.26 -6.89 9.90
N ARG A 127 7.70 -8.01 10.49
CA ARG A 127 7.31 -9.36 10.08
C ARG A 127 5.82 -9.64 10.27
N LYS A 128 5.17 -9.10 11.31
CA LYS A 128 3.73 -9.31 11.57
C LYS A 128 2.84 -8.38 10.72
N SER A 129 3.36 -7.24 10.30
CA SER A 129 2.58 -6.18 9.65
C SER A 129 1.88 -6.59 8.34
N PRO A 130 2.46 -7.38 7.42
CA PRO A 130 1.76 -7.81 6.20
C PRO A 130 0.48 -8.59 6.47
N ALA A 131 0.49 -9.53 7.43
CA ALA A 131 -0.70 -10.31 7.79
C ALA A 131 -1.77 -9.41 8.45
N LEU A 132 -1.35 -8.46 9.29
CA LEU A 132 -2.26 -7.49 9.90
C LEU A 132 -2.89 -6.55 8.87
N LEU A 133 -2.12 -6.09 7.87
CA LEU A 133 -2.64 -5.27 6.78
C LEU A 133 -3.58 -6.04 5.87
N GLN A 134 -3.32 -7.32 5.63
CA GLN A 134 -4.26 -8.19 4.92
C GLN A 134 -5.59 -8.30 5.68
N GLU A 135 -5.54 -8.46 7.00
CA GLU A 135 -6.75 -8.44 7.82
C GLU A 135 -7.48 -7.09 7.75
N MET A 136 -6.74 -5.97 7.70
CA MET A 136 -7.35 -4.65 7.48
C MET A 136 -8.07 -4.57 6.12
N VAL A 137 -7.48 -5.14 5.05
CA VAL A 137 -8.14 -5.22 3.74
C VAL A 137 -9.42 -6.08 3.84
N ASN A 138 -9.35 -7.24 4.48
CA ASN A 138 -10.49 -8.14 4.67
C ASN A 138 -11.64 -7.43 5.40
N VAL A 139 -11.34 -6.76 6.51
CA VAL A 139 -12.32 -5.95 7.26
C VAL A 139 -12.91 -4.83 6.41
N GLY A 140 -12.09 -4.15 5.60
CA GLY A 140 -12.56 -3.13 4.66
C GLY A 140 -13.56 -3.69 3.64
N CYS A 141 -13.24 -4.84 3.04
CA CYS A 141 -14.13 -5.54 2.10
C CYS A 141 -15.43 -5.99 2.76
N GLN A 142 -15.35 -6.58 3.96
CA GLN A 142 -16.54 -6.98 4.72
C GLN A 142 -17.45 -5.80 5.03
N LEU A 143 -16.88 -4.68 5.51
CA LEU A 143 -17.66 -3.45 5.76
C LEU A 143 -18.32 -2.92 4.48
N THR A 144 -17.63 -2.92 3.34
CA THR A 144 -18.21 -2.52 2.05
C THR A 144 -19.38 -3.44 1.64
N MET A 145 -19.20 -4.76 1.74
CA MET A 145 -20.26 -5.72 1.41
C MET A 145 -21.49 -5.57 2.31
N MET A 146 -21.27 -5.41 3.61
CA MET A 146 -22.37 -5.22 4.54
C MET A 146 -23.09 -3.88 4.23
N ALA A 147 -22.38 -2.81 3.87
CA ALA A 147 -22.97 -1.49 3.60
C ALA A 147 -23.90 -1.55 2.38
N ASN A 148 -23.50 -2.29 1.35
CA ASN A 148 -24.26 -2.49 0.12
C ASN A 148 -25.48 -3.40 0.31
N SER A 149 -25.47 -4.30 1.29
CA SER A 149 -26.54 -5.29 1.50
C SER A 149 -27.58 -4.88 2.54
N ARG A 150 -27.17 -4.23 3.63
CA ARG A 150 -28.05 -3.93 4.79
C ARG A 150 -28.48 -2.47 4.89
N GLY A 151 -27.81 -1.56 4.16
CA GLY A 151 -28.02 -0.12 4.29
C GLY A 151 -27.64 0.41 5.69
N GLY A 152 -27.66 1.74 5.87
CA GLY A 152 -27.56 2.36 7.20
C GLY A 152 -26.14 2.58 7.76
N PHE A 153 -25.08 2.32 6.99
CA PHE A 153 -23.72 2.71 7.37
C PHE A 153 -22.85 3.04 6.16
N HIS A 154 -21.86 3.90 6.39
CA HIS A 154 -20.93 4.34 5.37
C HIS A 154 -19.84 3.28 5.16
N ALA A 155 -19.73 2.78 3.92
CA ALA A 155 -18.61 1.94 3.53
C ALA A 155 -17.28 2.71 3.68
N PRO A 156 -16.18 2.02 4.03
CA PRO A 156 -14.84 2.57 3.88
C PRO A 156 -14.65 3.07 2.44
N ARG A 157 -13.98 4.21 2.27
CA ARG A 157 -13.60 4.66 0.93
C ARG A 157 -12.59 3.70 0.33
N LEU A 158 -12.67 3.48 -0.98
CA LEU A 158 -11.73 2.65 -1.73
C LEU A 158 -10.26 3.03 -1.43
N VAL A 159 -9.97 4.34 -1.39
CA VAL A 159 -8.65 4.89 -1.05
C VAL A 159 -8.10 4.36 0.28
N SER A 160 -8.96 4.12 1.28
CA SER A 160 -8.52 3.55 2.57
C SER A 160 -8.03 2.11 2.42
N ILE A 161 -8.72 1.31 1.61
CA ILE A 161 -8.37 -0.09 1.33
C ILE A 161 -7.11 -0.14 0.46
N GLU A 162 -7.02 0.72 -0.56
CA GLU A 162 -5.82 0.88 -1.38
C GLU A 162 -4.60 1.30 -0.55
N ASN A 163 -4.79 2.20 0.42
CA ASN A 163 -3.71 2.59 1.34
C ASN A 163 -3.23 1.41 2.19
N CYS A 164 -4.09 0.47 2.59
CA CYS A 164 -3.65 -0.78 3.23
C CYS A 164 -2.70 -1.57 2.32
N MET A 165 -3.08 -1.74 1.05
CA MET A 165 -2.26 -2.46 0.06
C MET A 165 -0.93 -1.75 -0.21
N LYS A 166 -0.94 -0.42 -0.36
CA LYS A 166 0.27 0.41 -0.52
C LYS A 166 1.18 0.30 0.69
N LEU A 167 0.63 0.38 1.91
CA LEU A 167 1.41 0.26 3.14
C LEU A 167 2.07 -1.12 3.25
N THR A 168 1.43 -2.19 2.76
CA THR A 168 2.05 -3.52 2.69
C THR A 168 3.30 -3.49 1.83
N GLN A 169 3.22 -2.88 0.64
CA GLN A 169 4.38 -2.74 -0.25
C GLN A 169 5.49 -1.89 0.38
N MET A 170 5.13 -0.77 1.03
CA MET A 170 6.07 0.11 1.73
C MET A 170 6.83 -0.63 2.84
N ILE A 171 6.14 -1.45 3.64
CA ILE A 171 6.76 -2.22 4.73
C ILE A 171 7.67 -3.31 4.16
N VAL A 172 7.24 -4.03 3.13
CA VAL A 172 8.07 -5.08 2.50
C VAL A 172 9.33 -4.48 1.86
N GLN A 173 9.22 -3.33 1.21
CA GLN A 173 10.34 -2.66 0.53
C GLN A 173 11.18 -1.76 1.45
N GLY A 174 10.71 -1.50 2.68
CA GLY A 174 11.33 -0.54 3.60
C GLY A 174 11.46 0.85 2.98
N LEU A 175 10.36 1.37 2.42
CA LEU A 175 10.37 2.62 1.65
C LEU A 175 9.11 3.45 1.90
N GLN A 176 9.29 4.76 2.12
CA GLN A 176 8.17 5.71 2.23
C GLN A 176 7.51 5.99 0.87
N GLU A 177 6.20 6.26 0.86
CA GLU A 177 5.43 6.59 -0.36
C GLU A 177 5.99 7.82 -1.12
N SER A 178 6.59 8.77 -0.40
CA SER A 178 7.17 10.00 -0.99
C SER A 178 8.53 9.79 -1.66
N LYS A 179 9.15 8.63 -1.48
CA LYS A 179 10.50 8.34 -1.96
C LYS A 179 10.46 7.69 -3.35
N SER A 180 11.56 7.81 -4.10
CA SER A 180 11.64 7.27 -5.46
C SER A 180 11.53 5.74 -5.44
N PRO A 181 10.70 5.12 -6.32
CA PRO A 181 10.63 3.66 -6.47
C PRO A 181 11.98 3.02 -6.84
N LEU A 182 12.92 3.79 -7.43
CA LEU A 182 14.25 3.31 -7.77
C LEU A 182 15.06 2.86 -6.55
N LEU A 183 14.74 3.38 -5.35
CA LEU A 183 15.38 2.98 -4.09
C LEU A 183 15.02 1.55 -3.65
N GLN A 184 14.13 0.86 -4.38
CA GLN A 184 13.86 -0.58 -4.21
C GLN A 184 14.97 -1.44 -4.82
N LEU A 185 15.75 -0.89 -5.76
CA LEU A 185 16.88 -1.59 -6.35
C LEU A 185 18.08 -1.63 -5.40
N PRO A 186 18.90 -2.68 -5.44
CA PRO A 186 20.12 -2.75 -4.63
C PRO A 186 21.08 -1.63 -5.03
N HIS A 187 21.95 -1.20 -4.11
CA HIS A 187 22.98 -0.16 -4.32
C HIS A 187 22.47 1.24 -4.73
N PHE A 188 21.16 1.47 -4.70
CA PHE A 188 20.59 2.80 -4.90
C PHE A 188 20.46 3.55 -3.58
N GLU A 189 21.05 4.74 -3.55
CA GLU A 189 20.98 5.69 -2.45
C GLU A 189 20.36 7.00 -2.95
N GLU A 190 19.94 7.88 -2.03
CA GLU A 190 19.27 9.13 -2.41
C GLU A 190 20.13 10.02 -3.31
N GLU A 191 21.44 10.01 -3.12
CA GLU A 191 22.37 10.79 -3.93
C GLU A 191 22.46 10.33 -5.39
N HIS A 192 22.16 9.05 -5.67
CA HIS A 192 22.20 8.48 -7.01
C HIS A 192 21.00 8.92 -7.87
N LEU A 193 19.88 9.30 -7.24
CA LEU A 193 18.65 9.67 -7.94
C LEU A 193 18.82 10.89 -8.85
N ARG A 194 19.76 11.79 -8.54
CA ARG A 194 20.05 12.97 -9.36
C ARG A 194 20.49 12.62 -10.79
N TYR A 195 21.15 11.47 -10.96
CA TYR A 195 21.58 11.00 -12.28
C TYR A 195 20.39 10.49 -13.11
N CYS A 196 19.44 9.82 -12.44
CA CYS A 196 18.24 9.24 -13.05
C CYS A 196 17.26 10.31 -13.54
N VAL A 197 16.97 11.31 -12.70
CA VAL A 197 15.99 12.37 -12.98
C VAL A 197 16.59 13.50 -13.84
N SER A 198 17.86 13.38 -14.27
CA SER A 198 18.51 14.38 -15.11
C SER A 198 17.76 14.66 -16.41
N LYS A 199 17.97 15.85 -17.00
CA LYS A 199 17.31 16.26 -18.26
C LYS A 199 17.51 15.26 -19.41
N LYS A 200 18.62 14.51 -19.40
CA LYS A 200 18.96 13.50 -20.41
C LYS A 200 18.06 12.25 -20.30
N TYR A 201 17.90 11.70 -19.10
CA TYR A 201 17.29 10.37 -18.91
C TYR A 201 15.84 10.42 -18.40
N LYS A 202 15.51 11.34 -17.49
CA LYS A 202 14.15 11.53 -16.93
C LYS A 202 13.52 10.27 -16.33
N VAL A 203 14.32 9.36 -15.77
CA VAL A 203 13.86 8.10 -15.17
C VAL A 203 13.25 8.38 -13.79
N ARG A 204 11.96 8.07 -13.61
CA ARG A 204 11.21 8.24 -12.35
C ARG A 204 10.63 6.92 -11.81
N SER A 205 10.43 5.93 -12.69
CA SER A 205 9.92 4.60 -12.36
C SER A 205 10.89 3.48 -12.76
N LEU A 206 10.66 2.26 -12.26
CA LEU A 206 11.40 1.08 -12.69
C LEU A 206 11.13 0.76 -14.17
N GLN A 207 9.92 1.04 -14.65
CA GLN A 207 9.55 0.92 -16.06
C GLN A 207 10.37 1.86 -16.93
N ASP A 208 10.52 3.13 -16.54
CA ASP A 208 11.34 4.11 -17.28
C ASP A 208 12.79 3.62 -17.42
N LEU A 209 13.34 2.99 -16.37
CA LEU A 209 14.70 2.47 -16.34
C LEU A 209 14.88 1.30 -17.33
N VAL A 210 13.87 0.45 -17.45
CA VAL A 210 13.83 -0.71 -18.35
C VAL A 210 13.65 -0.29 -19.80
N SER A 211 12.93 0.81 -20.02
CA SER A 211 12.67 1.41 -21.33
C SER A 211 13.89 2.13 -21.90
N LEU A 212 14.92 2.43 -21.10
CA LEU A 212 16.19 2.94 -21.62
C LEU A 212 16.94 1.87 -22.42
N LYS A 213 17.63 2.31 -23.48
CA LYS A 213 18.60 1.49 -24.21
C LYS A 213 19.74 1.07 -23.28
N ASP A 214 20.28 -0.13 -23.47
CA ASP A 214 21.36 -0.68 -22.65
C ASP A 214 22.55 0.30 -22.54
N SER A 215 22.95 0.90 -23.66
CA SER A 215 24.05 1.88 -23.70
C SER A 215 23.79 3.10 -22.81
N ASP A 216 22.57 3.62 -22.81
CA ASP A 216 22.19 4.77 -21.98
C ASP A 216 22.09 4.37 -20.51
N ARG A 217 21.56 3.17 -20.23
CA ARG A 217 21.45 2.64 -18.87
C ARG A 217 22.82 2.41 -18.25
N ARG A 218 23.75 1.76 -18.97
CA ARG A 218 25.15 1.58 -18.56
C ARG A 218 25.85 2.92 -18.35
N SER A 219 25.66 3.88 -19.26
CA SER A 219 26.24 5.22 -19.12
C SER A 219 25.72 5.96 -17.88
N MET A 220 24.42 5.88 -17.60
CA MET A 220 23.78 6.50 -16.45
C MET A 220 24.24 5.86 -15.13
N LEU A 221 24.35 4.53 -15.09
CA LEU A 221 24.67 3.75 -13.89
C LEU A 221 26.16 3.42 -13.74
N ARG A 222 27.04 4.12 -14.47
CA ARG A 222 28.49 3.92 -14.44
C ARG A 222 29.13 4.02 -13.03
N PHE A 223 28.45 4.67 -12.09
CA PHE A 223 28.92 4.83 -10.71
C PHE A 223 28.88 3.54 -9.90
N LEU A 224 28.10 2.53 -10.33
CA LEU A 224 27.96 1.26 -9.62
C LEU A 224 29.17 0.32 -9.82
N GLY A 225 29.92 0.46 -10.91
CA GLY A 225 30.85 -0.58 -11.38
C GLY A 225 30.10 -1.78 -11.97
N GLU A 226 30.80 -2.69 -12.65
CA GLU A 226 30.17 -3.80 -13.39
C GLU A 226 29.45 -4.80 -12.47
N GLU A 227 30.08 -5.25 -11.38
CA GLU A 227 29.49 -6.26 -10.48
C GLU A 227 28.15 -5.78 -9.86
N LYS A 228 28.13 -4.57 -9.27
CA LYS A 228 26.90 -4.01 -8.72
C LYS A 228 25.88 -3.69 -9.80
N TYR A 229 26.31 -3.26 -10.99
CA TYR A 229 25.41 -3.03 -12.11
C TYR A 229 24.67 -4.31 -12.50
N ASP A 230 25.39 -5.44 -12.61
CA ASP A 230 24.81 -6.73 -12.94
C ASP A 230 23.81 -7.19 -11.87
N GLU A 231 24.10 -6.95 -10.58
CA GLU A 231 23.15 -7.22 -9.50
C GLU A 231 21.87 -6.37 -9.61
N VAL A 232 22.00 -5.07 -9.90
CA VAL A 232 20.84 -4.20 -10.15
C VAL A 232 20.04 -4.72 -11.33
N MET A 233 20.69 -5.09 -12.44
CA MET A 233 20.00 -5.59 -13.63
C MET A 233 19.31 -6.93 -13.37
N ALA A 234 19.92 -7.83 -12.59
CA ALA A 234 19.33 -9.10 -12.22
C ALA A 234 18.04 -8.90 -11.39
N VAL A 235 18.09 -8.01 -10.39
CA VAL A 235 16.90 -7.67 -9.59
C VAL A 235 15.84 -6.99 -10.45
N LEU A 236 16.23 -5.98 -11.24
CA LEU A 236 15.31 -5.26 -12.14
C LEU A 236 14.62 -6.21 -13.12
N ALA A 237 15.35 -7.14 -13.72
CA ALA A 237 14.85 -8.16 -14.63
C ALA A 237 13.83 -9.11 -13.97
N SER A 238 13.94 -9.34 -12.66
CA SER A 238 13.07 -10.22 -11.89
C SER A 238 11.73 -9.60 -11.49
N PHE A 239 11.59 -8.26 -11.58
CA PHE A 239 10.35 -7.58 -11.25
C PHE A 239 9.19 -8.12 -12.12
N PRO A 240 7.97 -8.23 -11.57
CA PRO A 240 6.81 -8.62 -12.35
C PRO A 240 6.35 -7.46 -13.24
N SER A 241 6.10 -7.74 -14.52
CA SER A 241 5.28 -6.90 -15.40
C SER A 241 3.94 -7.59 -15.58
N ILE A 242 2.85 -6.92 -15.20
CA ILE A 242 1.50 -7.50 -15.19
C ILE A 242 0.62 -6.66 -16.11
N THR A 243 0.00 -7.31 -17.10
CA THR A 243 -1.07 -6.72 -17.89
C THR A 243 -2.41 -7.31 -17.46
N MET A 244 -3.47 -6.50 -17.51
CA MET A 244 -4.81 -6.86 -17.09
C MET A 244 -5.78 -6.65 -18.24
N ASP A 245 -6.47 -7.72 -18.61
CA ASP A 245 -7.56 -7.70 -19.58
C ASP A 245 -8.88 -8.01 -18.87
N THR A 246 -9.88 -7.16 -19.07
CA THR A 246 -11.18 -7.29 -18.42
C THR A 246 -12.26 -7.53 -19.45
N LYS A 247 -13.05 -8.59 -19.25
CA LYS A 247 -14.22 -8.89 -20.07
C LYS A 247 -15.48 -8.87 -19.19
N LEU A 248 -16.47 -8.10 -19.61
CA LEU A 248 -17.80 -8.06 -18.98
C LEU A 248 -18.72 -8.97 -19.77
N GLN A 249 -19.43 -9.89 -19.11
CA GLN A 249 -20.38 -10.78 -19.76
C GLN A 249 -21.50 -11.21 -18.82
N VAL A 250 -22.67 -11.51 -19.38
CA VAL A 250 -23.77 -12.20 -18.70
C VAL A 250 -23.64 -13.68 -19.06
N LEU A 251 -23.28 -14.52 -18.09
CA LEU A 251 -22.95 -15.93 -18.34
C LEU A 251 -24.17 -16.78 -18.78
N ASP A 252 -25.38 -16.35 -18.41
CA ASP A 252 -26.62 -17.10 -18.59
C ASP A 252 -27.47 -16.58 -19.77
N ASP A 253 -26.95 -15.67 -20.61
CA ASP A 253 -27.66 -15.08 -21.75
C ASP A 253 -27.10 -15.59 -23.10
N GLU A 254 -27.97 -15.75 -24.10
CA GLU A 254 -27.58 -16.22 -25.44
C GLU A 254 -26.65 -15.22 -26.14
N ASP A 255 -26.89 -13.92 -25.92
CA ASP A 255 -25.97 -12.85 -26.29
C ASP A 255 -25.20 -12.37 -25.06
N SER A 256 -24.23 -13.18 -24.63
CA SER A 256 -23.43 -12.93 -23.42
C SER A 256 -22.72 -11.55 -23.36
N ASN A 257 -22.57 -10.84 -24.48
CA ASN A 257 -21.97 -9.51 -24.52
C ASN A 257 -23.01 -8.38 -24.37
N ASN A 258 -24.31 -8.67 -24.50
CA ASN A 258 -25.37 -7.69 -24.38
C ASN A 258 -25.84 -7.61 -22.91
N ILE A 259 -25.55 -6.48 -22.25
CA ILE A 259 -25.84 -6.31 -20.82
C ILE A 259 -27.21 -5.65 -20.65
N THR A 260 -28.20 -6.45 -20.27
CA THR A 260 -29.56 -5.97 -19.98
C THR A 260 -29.70 -5.49 -18.53
N ALA A 261 -30.47 -4.42 -18.30
CA ALA A 261 -30.74 -3.89 -16.97
C ALA A 261 -31.36 -4.96 -16.04
N GLY A 262 -30.85 -5.05 -14.81
CA GLY A 262 -31.27 -6.06 -13.82
C GLY A 262 -30.51 -7.39 -13.91
N SER A 263 -29.67 -7.58 -14.93
CA SER A 263 -28.86 -8.81 -15.08
C SER A 263 -27.67 -8.81 -14.12
N ILE A 264 -27.29 -10.00 -13.66
CA ILE A 264 -26.04 -10.20 -12.90
C ILE A 264 -24.89 -10.23 -13.89
N VAL A 265 -24.04 -9.20 -13.86
CA VAL A 265 -22.88 -9.09 -14.74
C VAL A 265 -21.68 -9.78 -14.10
N THR A 266 -21.04 -10.66 -14.85
CA THR A 266 -19.76 -11.29 -14.46
C THR A 266 -18.60 -10.52 -15.07
N VAL A 267 -17.66 -10.11 -14.22
CA VAL A 267 -16.40 -9.49 -14.63
C VAL A 267 -15.32 -10.57 -14.65
N THR A 268 -14.87 -10.97 -15.83
CA THR A 268 -13.72 -11.88 -15.98
C THR A 268 -12.44 -11.06 -16.13
N VAL A 269 -11.51 -11.24 -15.20
CA VAL A 269 -10.21 -10.55 -15.21
C VAL A 269 -9.12 -11.56 -15.55
N THR A 270 -8.40 -11.32 -16.65
CA THR A 270 -7.23 -12.10 -17.06
C THR A 270 -5.97 -11.31 -16.73
N LEU A 271 -5.13 -11.85 -15.85
CA LEU A 271 -3.85 -11.26 -15.49
C LEU A 271 -2.73 -12.03 -16.19
N THR A 272 -2.00 -11.36 -17.09
CA THR A 272 -0.81 -11.94 -17.73
C THR A 272 0.44 -11.40 -17.05
N ARG A 273 1.19 -12.29 -16.37
CA ARG A 273 2.45 -11.95 -15.72
C ARG A 273 3.63 -12.32 -16.62
N LYS A 274 4.49 -11.34 -16.88
CA LYS A 274 5.80 -11.51 -17.55
C LYS A 274 6.92 -11.09 -16.61
N ARG A 275 8.14 -11.56 -16.87
CA ARG A 275 9.31 -10.97 -16.21
C ARG A 275 9.61 -9.61 -16.84
N MET A 276 10.08 -8.67 -16.03
CA MET A 276 10.46 -7.36 -16.53
C MET A 276 11.58 -7.44 -17.57
N ALA A 277 12.45 -8.47 -17.50
CA ALA A 277 13.42 -8.82 -18.54
C ALA A 277 12.83 -8.85 -19.97
N GLU A 278 11.61 -9.35 -20.11
CA GLU A 278 10.96 -9.54 -21.42
C GLU A 278 10.48 -8.23 -22.04
N VAL A 279 10.44 -7.14 -21.28
CA VAL A 279 10.00 -5.80 -21.73
C VAL A 279 11.15 -4.79 -21.85
N PHE A 280 12.41 -5.24 -21.71
CA PHE A 280 13.58 -4.38 -21.90
C PHE A 280 13.56 -3.76 -23.30
N GLU A 281 13.72 -2.43 -23.35
CA GLU A 281 13.79 -1.65 -24.59
C GLU A 281 12.51 -1.68 -25.46
N LYS A 282 11.44 -2.35 -25.05
CA LYS A 282 10.23 -2.54 -25.87
C LYS A 282 9.23 -1.39 -25.81
N GLU A 283 9.28 -0.55 -24.78
CA GLU A 283 8.26 0.51 -24.57
C GLU A 283 8.58 1.87 -25.19
N GLN A 284 9.75 2.09 -25.82
CA GLN A 284 10.00 3.33 -26.57
C GLN A 284 9.05 3.52 -27.78
N ASN A 285 8.32 2.47 -28.16
CA ASN A 285 7.36 2.48 -29.28
C ASN A 285 5.89 2.55 -28.86
N VAL A 286 5.58 2.70 -27.55
CA VAL A 286 4.19 2.78 -27.08
C VAL A 286 3.87 4.22 -26.68
N THR A 287 3.24 4.94 -27.60
CA THR A 287 2.59 6.23 -27.36
C THR A 287 1.61 6.11 -26.18
N PRO A 288 1.55 7.06 -25.23
CA PRO A 288 0.50 7.05 -24.22
C PRO A 288 -0.82 7.51 -24.87
N CYS A 289 -1.59 6.57 -25.40
CA CYS A 289 -2.99 6.80 -25.74
C CYS A 289 -3.84 6.58 -24.48
N LEU A 290 -4.39 7.68 -23.95
CA LEU A 290 -5.78 7.90 -23.51
C LEU A 290 -5.81 9.13 -22.58
N VAL A 291 -5.60 10.32 -23.16
CA VAL A 291 -6.24 11.53 -22.66
C VAL A 291 -7.52 11.66 -23.48
N VAL A 292 -8.64 11.36 -22.85
CA VAL A 292 -9.96 11.59 -23.42
C VAL A 292 -10.19 13.10 -23.48
N GLY A 293 -10.57 13.58 -24.67
CA GLY A 293 -11.47 14.73 -24.83
C GLY A 293 -10.81 16.07 -25.16
N GLU A 294 -10.76 16.33 -26.47
CA GLU A 294 -10.60 17.61 -27.17
C GLU A 294 -11.06 18.88 -26.42
N GLU A 295 -10.14 19.83 -26.22
CA GLU A 295 -10.47 21.26 -26.28
C GLU A 295 -9.94 21.77 -27.62
N ALA A 296 -10.83 21.81 -28.61
CA ALA A 296 -10.58 22.53 -29.85
C ALA A 296 -10.69 24.03 -29.55
N SER A 297 -9.55 24.70 -29.54
CA SER A 297 -9.43 26.15 -29.60
C SER A 297 -9.94 26.67 -30.93
N THR A 298 -11.10 27.33 -30.94
CA THR A 298 -11.51 28.21 -32.05
C THR A 298 -11.19 29.65 -31.68
N GLU A 299 -10.36 30.25 -32.52
CA GLU A 299 -10.00 31.67 -32.56
C GLU A 299 -11.26 32.54 -32.73
N ASP A 300 -11.46 33.52 -31.85
CA ASP A 300 -12.41 34.61 -32.05
C ASP A 300 -11.67 35.85 -32.57
N ALA A 301 -11.89 36.16 -33.85
CA ALA A 301 -11.67 37.47 -34.43
C ALA A 301 -13.01 38.03 -34.95
N ALA A 302 -13.53 39.00 -34.20
CA ALA A 302 -14.54 40.02 -34.51
C ALA A 302 -15.34 39.94 -35.82
N THR A 303 -16.68 39.89 -35.72
CA THR A 303 -17.59 40.93 -36.29
C THR A 303 -19.03 40.80 -35.78
N GLN A 304 -19.74 41.93 -35.86
CA GLN A 304 -21.04 42.29 -35.28
C GLN A 304 -22.26 41.45 -35.74
N GLY A 305 -23.28 41.37 -34.89
CA GLY A 305 -24.64 40.98 -35.30
C GLY A 305 -25.58 40.67 -34.14
N ASP A 306 -26.49 41.60 -33.87
CA ASP A 306 -27.57 41.56 -32.87
C ASP A 306 -28.62 40.45 -33.15
N VAL A 307 -29.50 40.23 -32.16
CA VAL A 307 -30.83 39.55 -32.17
C VAL A 307 -30.97 38.37 -31.19
N SER A 308 -31.62 38.73 -30.08
CA SER A 308 -32.48 37.96 -29.16
C SER A 308 -33.01 36.59 -29.60
N LYS A 309 -32.95 35.59 -28.69
CA LYS A 309 -34.12 34.80 -28.20
C LYS A 309 -33.76 33.79 -27.09
N THR A 310 -34.41 34.01 -25.94
CA THR A 310 -35.05 33.05 -25.01
C THR A 310 -34.35 31.74 -24.62
N LYS A 311 -34.00 31.66 -23.32
CA LYS A 311 -33.57 30.47 -22.58
C LYS A 311 -34.68 29.41 -22.49
N ALA A 312 -34.32 28.14 -22.69
CA ALA A 312 -35.05 26.98 -22.17
C ALA A 312 -34.15 26.28 -21.13
N LYS A 313 -34.67 26.09 -19.91
CA LYS A 313 -34.05 25.27 -18.85
C LYS A 313 -34.40 23.81 -19.10
N VAL A 314 -33.41 22.93 -19.02
CA VAL A 314 -33.60 21.47 -18.90
C VAL A 314 -33.17 21.07 -17.48
N TRP A 315 -33.94 20.14 -16.94
CA TRP A 315 -33.86 19.57 -15.59
C TRP A 315 -32.57 18.81 -15.33
#